data_AF-A0A554NF74-F1
#
_entry.id   AF-A0A554NF74-F1
#
_cell.length_a   1.000
_cell.length_b   1.000
_cell.length_c   1.000
_cell.angle_alpha   90.00
_cell.angle_beta   90.00
_cell.angle_gamma   90.00
#
_symmetry.space_group_name_H-M   'P 1'
#
loop_
_entity.id
_entity.type
_entity.pdbx_description
1 polymer ?
#
loop_
_entity_poly.entity_id
_entity_poly.type
_entity_poly.pdbx_seq_one_letter_code
_entity_poly.pdbx_strand_id
1 'polypeptide(L)'
;MSDAPAAGDHDPPRDLLAAHPETAYFWGRVAGDGDLTGERVRVRAAEESVARRLAAIAGDDGRLAGERTVERPYAHDASLARVEDEYTVKVFGGAADRAAAAFGLPIDGTDGGYRLDALADHDRQLLRGLIEAAGTVCFRESEGVVGVSFVHEARPLLEWVREALADHGFGSDELSETSSGGYWFGVADTDTAAFGEWVYEGSDATGLYADDRRTKLLRSIERAASVSNAGGD
;
A
#
# COMPACT_ATOMS: atom_id res chain seq x y z
N MET A 1 -6.70 21.24 -19.93
CA MET A 1 -7.53 20.03 -19.90
C MET A 1 -6.56 18.88 -19.76
N SER A 2 -6.43 18.33 -18.55
CA SER A 2 -5.43 17.30 -18.24
C SER A 2 -5.98 15.96 -18.68
N ASP A 3 -5.28 15.30 -19.58
CA ASP A 3 -5.57 13.95 -20.05
C ASP A 3 -5.28 13.00 -18.87
N ALA A 4 -6.32 12.34 -18.35
CA ALA A 4 -6.13 11.26 -17.39
C ALA A 4 -5.56 10.06 -18.17
N PRO A 5 -4.54 9.36 -17.66
CA PRO A 5 -4.00 8.19 -18.35
C PRO A 5 -5.11 7.15 -18.59
N ALA A 6 -5.17 6.64 -19.81
CA ALA A 6 -6.11 5.59 -20.19
C ALA A 6 -5.94 4.37 -19.28
N ALA A 7 -7.05 3.81 -18.81
CA ALA A 7 -7.05 2.56 -18.04
C ALA A 7 -6.33 1.45 -18.84
N GLY A 8 -5.46 0.69 -18.17
CA GLY A 8 -4.68 -0.37 -18.80
C GLY A 8 -5.51 -1.43 -19.53
N ASP A 9 -4.84 -2.18 -20.41
CA ASP A 9 -5.37 -3.13 -21.41
C ASP A 9 -5.94 -4.44 -20.81
N HIS A 10 -6.63 -4.35 -19.67
CA HIS A 10 -7.28 -5.48 -19.00
C HIS A 10 -8.77 -5.20 -18.84
N ASP A 11 -9.60 -6.23 -19.07
CA ASP A 11 -11.04 -6.14 -18.85
C ASP A 11 -11.33 -5.71 -17.40
N PRO A 12 -12.32 -4.83 -17.14
CA PRO A 12 -12.64 -4.42 -15.79
C PRO A 12 -13.06 -5.62 -14.92
N PRO A 13 -12.80 -5.60 -13.60
CA PRO A 13 -13.20 -6.67 -12.71
C PRO A 13 -14.72 -6.82 -12.69
N ARG A 14 -15.21 -8.06 -12.65
CA ARG A 14 -16.65 -8.35 -12.61
C ARG A 14 -17.33 -7.86 -11.34
N ASP A 15 -16.59 -7.90 -10.22
CA ASP A 15 -16.97 -7.35 -8.93
C ASP A 15 -15.71 -7.13 -8.08
N LEU A 16 -15.87 -6.49 -6.91
CA LEU A 16 -14.75 -6.18 -6.02
C LEU A 16 -14.03 -7.40 -5.44
N LEU A 17 -14.61 -8.60 -5.47
CA LEU A 17 -13.99 -9.82 -4.94
C LEU A 17 -13.29 -10.65 -6.02
N ALA A 18 -13.39 -10.25 -7.29
CA ALA A 18 -12.73 -10.94 -8.38
C ALA A 18 -11.20 -10.96 -8.17
N ALA A 19 -10.55 -12.07 -8.54
CA ALA A 19 -9.09 -12.14 -8.61
C ALA A 19 -8.60 -11.34 -9.83
N HIS A 20 -8.33 -10.04 -9.65
CA HIS A 20 -7.96 -9.11 -10.70
C HIS A 20 -6.91 -8.10 -10.19
N PRO A 21 -6.01 -7.56 -11.05
CA PRO A 21 -5.00 -6.60 -10.61
C PRO A 21 -5.59 -5.37 -9.90
N GLU A 22 -6.73 -4.87 -10.39
CA GLU A 22 -7.41 -3.71 -9.80
C GLU A 22 -7.96 -3.97 -8.40
N THR A 23 -8.63 -5.11 -8.21
CA THR A 23 -9.20 -5.48 -6.92
C THR A 23 -8.11 -5.87 -5.93
N ALA A 24 -7.02 -6.50 -6.40
CA ALA A 24 -5.83 -6.77 -5.59
C ALA A 24 -5.20 -5.47 -5.06
N TYR A 25 -4.97 -4.48 -5.93
CA TYR A 25 -4.50 -3.16 -5.51
C TYR A 25 -5.47 -2.50 -4.53
N PHE A 26 -6.77 -2.50 -4.83
CA PHE A 26 -7.81 -1.95 -3.96
C PHE A 26 -7.80 -2.58 -2.56
N TRP A 27 -7.79 -3.91 -2.46
CA TRP A 27 -7.79 -4.59 -1.17
C TRP A 27 -6.46 -4.49 -0.43
N GLY A 28 -5.34 -4.31 -1.13
CA GLY A 28 -4.07 -3.99 -0.48
C GLY A 28 -4.10 -2.63 0.21
N ARG A 29 -4.69 -1.63 -0.45
CA ARG A 29 -4.92 -0.30 0.15
C ARG A 29 -5.82 -0.39 1.38
N VAL A 30 -6.92 -1.15 1.26
CA VAL A 30 -7.90 -1.32 2.34
C VAL A 30 -7.32 -2.12 3.51
N ALA A 31 -6.56 -3.18 3.26
CA ALA A 31 -5.95 -3.97 4.31
C ALA A 31 -4.92 -3.17 5.12
N GLY A 32 -4.20 -2.22 4.49
CA GLY A 32 -3.17 -1.43 5.15
C GLY A 32 -3.63 -0.19 5.92
N ASP A 33 -4.69 0.51 5.49
CA ASP A 33 -5.20 1.73 6.15
C ASP A 33 -6.72 1.95 5.94
N GLY A 34 -7.45 0.87 5.68
CA GLY A 34 -8.90 0.90 5.52
C GLY A 34 -9.67 0.75 6.83
N ASP A 35 -10.95 1.12 6.79
CA ASP A 35 -11.93 0.94 7.87
C ASP A 35 -13.18 0.29 7.28
N LEU A 36 -13.55 -0.89 7.78
CA LEU A 36 -14.71 -1.64 7.34
C LEU A 36 -15.77 -1.62 8.44
N THR A 37 -16.99 -1.28 8.06
CA THR A 37 -18.18 -1.48 8.86
C THR A 37 -19.23 -2.23 8.03
N GLY A 38 -20.24 -2.83 8.65
CA GLY A 38 -21.27 -3.59 7.91
C GLY A 38 -21.94 -2.83 6.74
N GLU A 39 -21.89 -1.50 6.73
CA GLU A 39 -22.50 -0.65 5.70
C GLU A 39 -21.52 -0.06 4.68
N ARG A 40 -20.21 -0.08 4.96
CA ARG A 40 -19.23 0.61 4.13
C ARG A 40 -17.80 0.08 4.24
N VAL A 41 -17.05 0.26 3.15
CA VAL A 41 -15.59 0.29 3.15
C VAL A 41 -15.15 1.74 3.09
N ARG A 42 -14.20 2.15 3.93
CA ARG A 42 -13.51 3.43 3.84
C ARG A 42 -12.03 3.18 3.58
N VAL A 43 -11.45 3.90 2.62
CA VAL A 43 -10.01 3.87 2.36
C VAL A 43 -9.48 5.28 2.15
N ARG A 44 -8.29 5.55 2.66
CA ARG A 44 -7.60 6.85 2.51
C ARG A 44 -6.60 6.78 1.36
N ALA A 45 -6.31 7.92 0.76
CA ALA A 45 -5.23 8.11 -0.22
C ALA A 45 -4.60 9.48 -0.03
N ALA A 46 -3.29 9.58 -0.19
CA ALA A 46 -2.58 10.86 -0.14
C ALA A 46 -2.71 11.66 -1.45
N GLU A 47 -3.12 11.02 -2.54
CA GLU A 47 -3.21 11.60 -3.86
C GLU A 47 -4.63 11.47 -4.42
N GLU A 48 -5.10 12.53 -5.08
CA GLU A 48 -6.44 12.56 -5.67
C GLU A 48 -6.56 11.56 -6.84
N SER A 49 -5.49 11.37 -7.60
CA SER A 49 -5.40 10.38 -8.69
C SER A 49 -5.70 8.97 -8.18
N VAL A 50 -5.04 8.58 -7.08
CA VAL A 50 -5.26 7.30 -6.40
C VAL A 50 -6.68 7.20 -5.89
N ALA A 51 -7.20 8.25 -5.24
CA ALA A 51 -8.56 8.26 -4.71
C ALA A 51 -9.61 8.09 -5.84
N ARG A 52 -9.42 8.76 -6.98
CA ARG A 52 -10.26 8.60 -8.16
C ARG A 52 -10.16 7.18 -8.72
N ARG A 53 -8.96 6.59 -8.77
CA ARG A 53 -8.77 5.21 -9.24
C ARG A 53 -9.47 4.21 -8.33
N LEU A 54 -9.33 4.33 -7.01
CA LEU A 54 -10.02 3.47 -6.04
C LEU A 54 -11.55 3.60 -6.14
N ALA A 55 -12.06 4.82 -6.32
CA ALA A 55 -13.50 5.04 -6.54
C ALA A 55 -13.98 4.40 -7.86
N ALA A 56 -13.18 4.48 -8.93
CA ALA A 56 -13.50 3.85 -10.21
C ALA A 56 -13.53 2.31 -10.13
N ILE A 57 -12.59 1.70 -9.41
CA ILE A 57 -12.54 0.25 -9.18
C ILE A 57 -13.78 -0.22 -8.39
N ALA A 58 -14.23 0.59 -7.43
CA ALA A 58 -15.45 0.32 -6.66
C ALA A 58 -16.75 0.55 -7.46
N GLY A 59 -16.66 1.07 -8.69
CA GLY A 59 -17.79 1.25 -9.59
C GLY A 59 -18.90 2.13 -9.01
N ASP A 60 -20.16 1.76 -9.29
CA ASP A 60 -21.33 2.53 -8.89
C ASP A 60 -21.52 2.63 -7.37
N ASP A 61 -20.86 1.78 -6.58
CA ASP A 61 -20.91 1.82 -5.12
C ASP A 61 -19.83 2.74 -4.51
N GLY A 62 -18.81 3.09 -5.30
CA GLY A 62 -17.66 3.91 -4.90
C GLY A 62 -17.89 5.41 -5.02
N ARG A 63 -17.58 6.17 -3.96
CA ARG A 63 -17.67 7.63 -3.96
C ARG A 63 -16.44 8.26 -3.32
N LEU A 64 -15.87 9.26 -3.99
CA LEU A 64 -14.93 10.18 -3.36
C LEU A 64 -15.71 11.03 -2.35
N ALA A 65 -15.46 10.81 -1.07
CA ALA A 65 -16.24 11.38 0.02
C ALA A 65 -15.74 12.75 0.50
N GLY A 66 -14.51 13.13 0.13
CA GLY A 66 -13.93 14.43 0.44
C GLY A 66 -12.41 14.43 0.48
N GLU A 67 -11.87 15.63 0.49
CA GLU A 67 -10.47 15.99 0.66
C GLU A 67 -10.32 16.71 2.00
N ARG A 68 -9.24 16.40 2.72
CA ARG A 68 -8.87 17.11 3.95
C ARG A 68 -7.37 17.25 4.02
N THR A 69 -6.89 18.45 4.27
CA THR A 69 -5.50 18.67 4.65
C THR A 69 -5.29 18.26 6.11
N VAL A 70 -4.30 17.40 6.35
CA VAL A 70 -3.98 16.83 7.67
C VAL A 70 -2.55 17.20 8.05
N GLU A 71 -2.38 17.70 9.28
CA GLU A 71 -1.07 17.84 9.89
C GLU A 71 -0.71 16.57 10.66
N ARG A 72 0.39 15.93 10.29
CA ARG A 72 0.93 14.76 11.00
C ARG A 72 2.32 15.09 11.56
N PRO A 73 2.58 14.89 12.86
CA PRO A 73 3.92 15.07 13.40
C PRO A 73 4.91 14.10 12.73
N TYR A 74 6.17 14.51 12.56
CA TYR A 74 7.21 13.59 12.12
C TYR A 74 7.46 12.53 13.18
N ALA A 75 7.62 11.27 12.76
CA ALA A 75 7.83 10.14 13.67
C ALA A 75 9.08 10.29 14.56
N HIS A 76 10.10 11.02 14.11
CA HIS A 76 11.36 11.25 14.84
C HIS A 76 11.46 12.63 15.49
N ASP A 77 10.57 13.56 15.15
CA ASP A 77 10.52 14.91 15.75
C ASP A 77 9.09 15.44 15.73
N ALA A 78 8.38 15.26 16.84
CA ALA A 78 6.99 15.68 16.97
C ALA A 78 6.80 17.21 17.06
N SER A 79 7.88 17.99 17.11
CA SER A 79 7.83 19.46 17.01
C SER A 79 7.68 19.95 15.56
N LEU A 80 7.95 19.08 14.59
CA LEU A 80 7.73 19.31 13.17
C LEU A 80 6.49 18.53 12.73
N ALA A 81 5.64 19.17 11.92
CA ALA A 81 4.50 18.51 11.28
C ALA A 81 4.62 18.59 9.76
N ARG A 82 4.23 17.52 9.08
CA ARG A 82 4.00 17.51 7.64
C ARG A 82 2.52 17.78 7.38
N VAL A 83 2.26 18.68 6.44
CA VAL A 83 0.93 18.98 5.92
C VAL A 83 0.75 18.08 4.70
N GLU A 84 -0.26 17.22 4.74
CA GLU A 84 -0.55 16.27 3.67
C GLU A 84 -2.04 16.34 3.32
N ASP A 85 -2.35 16.36 2.02
CA ASP A 85 -3.72 16.18 1.58
C ASP A 85 -4.11 14.70 1.75
N GLU A 86 -5.30 14.47 2.28
CA GLU A 86 -5.88 13.15 2.48
C GLU A 86 -7.25 13.10 1.81
N TYR A 87 -7.37 12.22 0.84
CA TYR A 87 -8.61 11.92 0.14
C TYR A 87 -9.23 10.67 0.74
N THR A 88 -10.53 10.71 0.99
CA THR A 88 -11.28 9.55 1.49
C THR A 88 -12.20 9.01 0.41
N VAL A 89 -12.08 7.73 0.09
CA VAL A 89 -13.04 6.99 -0.73
C VAL A 89 -13.93 6.16 0.18
N LYS A 90 -15.23 6.15 -0.10
CA LYS A 90 -16.23 5.29 0.55
C LYS A 90 -16.88 4.39 -0.48
N VAL A 91 -16.98 3.11 -0.17
CA VAL A 91 -17.77 2.14 -0.92
C VAL A 91 -18.95 1.75 -0.07
N PHE A 92 -20.16 1.97 -0.56
CA PHE A 92 -21.38 1.67 0.18
C PHE A 92 -21.93 0.29 -0.16
N GLY A 93 -22.74 -0.27 0.75
CA GLY A 93 -23.40 -1.55 0.55
C GLY A 93 -22.58 -2.73 1.08
N GLY A 94 -22.96 -3.95 0.71
CA GLY A 94 -22.43 -5.18 1.31
C GLY A 94 -21.00 -5.57 0.92
N ALA A 95 -20.19 -4.66 0.38
CA ALA A 95 -18.82 -4.95 -0.01
C ALA A 95 -17.94 -5.33 1.20
N ALA A 96 -18.12 -4.63 2.32
CA ALA A 96 -17.40 -4.89 3.56
C ALA A 96 -17.69 -6.30 4.11
N ASP A 97 -18.96 -6.66 4.27
CA ASP A 97 -19.37 -7.99 4.74
C ASP A 97 -18.83 -9.11 3.86
N ARG A 98 -18.95 -8.96 2.53
CA ARG A 98 -18.47 -9.97 1.59
C ARG A 98 -16.95 -10.11 1.64
N ALA A 99 -16.22 -9.00 1.76
CA ALA A 99 -14.77 -9.01 1.85
C ALA A 99 -14.28 -9.56 3.21
N ALA A 100 -14.96 -9.24 4.31
CA ALA A 100 -14.69 -9.85 5.61
C ALA A 100 -14.88 -11.38 5.55
N ALA A 101 -15.94 -11.86 4.89
CA ALA A 101 -16.17 -13.28 4.68
C ALA A 101 -15.09 -13.93 3.78
N ALA A 102 -14.82 -13.35 2.61
CA ALA A 102 -13.91 -13.90 1.62
C ALA A 102 -12.44 -13.83 2.06
N PHE A 103 -11.99 -12.65 2.47
CA PHE A 103 -10.58 -12.34 2.75
C PHE A 103 -10.26 -12.28 4.24
N GLY A 104 -11.23 -12.47 5.12
CA GLY A 104 -10.98 -12.41 6.56
C GLY A 104 -10.52 -11.03 7.04
N LEU A 105 -10.94 -9.96 6.35
CA LEU A 105 -10.64 -8.59 6.76
C LEU A 105 -11.35 -8.24 8.07
N PRO A 106 -10.73 -7.41 8.94
CA PRO A 106 -11.38 -6.91 10.14
C PRO A 106 -12.60 -6.07 9.76
N ILE A 107 -13.72 -6.24 10.48
CA ILE A 107 -14.95 -5.47 10.30
C ILE A 107 -15.52 -5.08 11.65
N ASP A 108 -16.02 -3.85 11.78
CA ASP A 108 -16.61 -3.32 13.01
C ASP A 108 -15.67 -3.47 14.24
N GLY A 109 -14.36 -3.30 14.01
CA GLY A 109 -13.33 -3.40 15.04
C GLY A 109 -12.99 -4.82 15.52
N THR A 110 -13.46 -5.86 14.82
CA THR A 110 -13.06 -7.25 15.07
C THR A 110 -11.67 -7.54 14.51
N ASP A 111 -10.98 -8.53 15.08
CA ASP A 111 -9.69 -8.98 14.56
C ASP A 111 -9.83 -9.64 13.18
N GLY A 112 -8.93 -9.30 12.27
CA GLY A 112 -8.84 -9.87 10.93
C GLY A 112 -7.87 -11.06 10.85
N GLY A 113 -8.22 -12.07 10.05
CA GLY A 113 -7.37 -13.21 9.73
C GLY A 113 -6.63 -13.10 8.40
N TYR A 114 -6.91 -12.08 7.58
CA TYR A 114 -6.18 -11.72 6.34
C TYR A 114 -5.88 -12.89 5.39
N ARG A 115 -6.93 -13.62 4.99
CA ARG A 115 -6.91 -14.70 3.99
C ARG A 115 -6.88 -14.14 2.56
N LEU A 116 -5.80 -13.43 2.22
CA LEU A 116 -5.68 -12.73 0.94
C LEU A 116 -5.21 -13.62 -0.22
N ASP A 117 -5.02 -14.92 0.01
CA ASP A 117 -4.55 -15.91 -0.99
C ASP A 117 -5.46 -16.00 -2.22
N ALA A 118 -6.74 -15.61 -2.09
CA ALA A 118 -7.66 -15.49 -3.21
C ALA A 118 -7.23 -14.45 -4.26
N LEU A 119 -6.26 -13.60 -3.93
CA LEU A 119 -5.67 -12.57 -4.79
C LEU A 119 -4.21 -12.88 -5.14
N ALA A 120 -3.68 -14.07 -4.80
CA ALA A 120 -2.25 -14.41 -4.93
C ALA A 120 -1.71 -14.30 -6.37
N ASP A 121 -2.54 -14.57 -7.37
CA ASP A 121 -2.19 -14.38 -8.79
C ASP A 121 -1.83 -12.91 -9.13
N HIS A 122 -2.16 -11.98 -8.23
CA HIS A 122 -1.96 -10.53 -8.36
C HIS A 122 -1.21 -9.93 -7.16
N ASP A 123 -0.34 -10.73 -6.52
CA ASP A 123 0.43 -10.33 -5.33
C ASP A 123 1.20 -9.02 -5.51
N ARG A 124 1.75 -8.77 -6.70
CA ARG A 124 2.46 -7.53 -6.98
C ARG A 124 1.58 -6.31 -6.76
N GLN A 125 0.34 -6.34 -7.25
CA GLN A 125 -0.62 -5.25 -7.09
C GLN A 125 -1.13 -5.17 -5.66
N LEU A 126 -1.35 -6.31 -5.00
CA LEU A 126 -1.74 -6.38 -3.60
C LEU A 126 -0.67 -5.76 -2.68
N LEU A 127 0.58 -6.20 -2.82
CA LEU A 127 1.75 -5.67 -2.09
C LEU A 127 1.99 -4.21 -2.41
N ARG A 128 1.73 -3.75 -3.65
CA ARG A 128 1.79 -2.32 -4.00
C ARG A 128 0.75 -1.50 -3.23
N GLY A 129 -0.49 -1.97 -3.15
CA GLY A 129 -1.52 -1.33 -2.33
C GLY A 129 -1.09 -1.24 -0.86
N LEU A 130 -0.54 -2.34 -0.33
CA LEU A 130 -0.08 -2.43 1.06
C LEU A 130 1.11 -1.52 1.36
N ILE A 131 2.17 -1.52 0.54
CA ILE A 131 3.32 -0.63 0.77
C ILE A 131 2.91 0.83 0.68
N GLU A 132 1.97 1.18 -0.19
CA GLU A 132 1.47 2.56 -0.25
C GLU A 132 0.65 2.94 0.99
N ALA A 133 0.03 1.98 1.68
CA ALA A 133 -0.91 2.22 2.78
C ALA A 133 -0.22 2.15 4.14
N ALA A 134 0.50 1.05 4.36
CA ALA A 134 1.16 0.71 5.61
C ALA A 134 2.70 0.74 5.52
N GLY A 135 3.25 1.04 4.34
CA GLY A 135 4.69 1.06 4.14
C GLY A 135 5.35 2.40 4.53
N THR A 136 6.65 2.37 4.79
CA THR A 136 7.51 3.54 4.94
C THR A 136 8.77 3.36 4.10
N VAL A 137 9.22 4.44 3.47
CA VAL A 137 10.49 4.50 2.73
C VAL A 137 11.41 5.48 3.46
N CYS A 138 12.57 5.01 3.88
CA CYS A 138 13.62 5.82 4.47
C CYS A 138 14.91 5.69 3.65
N PHE A 139 15.74 6.74 3.68
CA PHE A 139 17.08 6.71 3.11
C PHE A 139 18.06 7.01 4.25
N ARG A 140 18.94 6.06 4.57
CA ARG A 140 19.94 6.19 5.63
C ARG A 140 21.20 6.80 5.03
N GLU A 141 21.32 8.13 5.11
CA GLU A 141 22.40 8.88 4.45
C GLU A 141 23.81 8.40 4.85
N SER A 142 24.02 8.03 6.11
CA SER A 142 25.31 7.55 6.62
C SER A 142 25.75 6.21 6.02
N GLU A 143 24.82 5.42 5.51
CA GLU A 143 25.06 4.10 4.95
C GLU A 143 24.86 4.08 3.43
N GLY A 144 24.25 5.12 2.86
CA GLY A 144 23.87 5.15 1.46
C GLY A 144 22.81 4.12 1.09
N VAL A 145 22.05 3.62 2.08
CA VAL A 145 21.07 2.53 1.92
C VAL A 145 19.65 3.07 1.95
N VAL A 146 18.81 2.57 1.03
CA VAL A 146 17.36 2.73 1.08
C VAL A 146 16.75 1.61 1.90
N GLY A 147 15.83 1.95 2.81
CA GLY A 147 15.07 0.99 3.59
C GLY A 147 13.58 1.08 3.27
N VAL A 148 12.92 -0.07 3.19
CA VAL A 148 11.46 -0.19 3.14
C VAL A 148 11.00 -0.95 4.37
N SER A 149 9.99 -0.44 5.06
CA SER A 149 9.35 -1.13 6.19
C SER A 149 7.84 -1.10 6.09
N PHE A 150 7.19 -2.03 6.78
CA PHE A 150 5.74 -2.06 6.95
C PHE A 150 5.42 -1.86 8.43
N VAL A 151 4.40 -1.07 8.74
CA VAL A 151 3.93 -0.78 10.10
C VAL A 151 2.43 -0.96 10.15
N HIS A 152 1.93 -1.77 11.09
CA HIS A 152 0.49 -2.00 11.25
C HIS A 152 0.15 -2.47 12.67
N GLU A 153 -1.07 -2.20 13.13
CA GLU A 153 -1.54 -2.67 14.45
C GLU A 153 -1.83 -4.17 14.47
N ALA A 154 -2.31 -4.72 13.35
CA ALA A 154 -2.59 -6.14 13.22
C ALA A 154 -1.34 -6.93 12.85
N ARG A 155 -0.81 -7.68 13.82
CA ARG A 155 0.27 -8.66 13.60
C ARG A 155 -0.03 -9.67 12.48
N PRO A 156 -1.24 -10.27 12.38
CA PRO A 156 -1.52 -11.25 11.32
C PRO A 156 -1.36 -10.70 9.90
N LEU A 157 -1.67 -9.41 9.69
CA LEU A 157 -1.42 -8.78 8.38
C LEU A 157 0.07 -8.74 8.07
N LEU A 158 0.90 -8.30 9.01
CA LEU A 158 2.34 -8.22 8.76
C LEU A 158 2.99 -9.59 8.61
N GLU A 159 2.49 -10.61 9.29
CA GLU A 159 2.90 -12.00 9.07
C GLU A 159 2.57 -12.44 7.63
N TRP A 160 1.35 -12.16 7.15
CA TRP A 160 0.97 -12.42 5.76
C TRP A 160 1.87 -11.67 4.75
N VAL A 161 2.18 -10.39 4.99
CA VAL A 161 3.08 -9.63 4.07
C VAL A 161 4.47 -10.26 4.02
N ARG A 162 5.01 -10.74 5.15
CA ARG A 162 6.33 -11.40 5.18
C ARG A 162 6.33 -12.70 4.40
N GLU A 163 5.25 -13.49 4.49
CA GLU A 163 5.08 -14.71 3.70
C GLU A 163 4.98 -14.40 2.20
N ALA A 164 4.16 -13.42 1.82
CA ALA A 164 4.05 -12.97 0.43
C ALA A 164 5.39 -12.47 -0.12
N LEU A 165 6.17 -11.71 0.66
CA LEU A 165 7.53 -11.31 0.25
C LEU A 165 8.43 -12.53 0.00
N ALA A 166 8.41 -13.52 0.90
CA ALA A 166 9.22 -14.71 0.79
C ALA A 166 8.85 -15.57 -0.44
N ASP A 167 7.56 -15.68 -0.76
CA ASP A 167 7.08 -16.40 -1.95
C ASP A 167 7.59 -15.81 -3.27
N HIS A 168 7.87 -14.51 -3.29
CA HIS A 168 8.51 -13.81 -4.43
C HIS A 168 10.02 -13.68 -4.29
N GLY A 169 10.63 -14.35 -3.30
CA GLY A 169 12.08 -14.41 -3.12
C GLY A 169 12.71 -13.20 -2.43
N PHE A 170 11.91 -12.38 -1.74
CA PHE A 170 12.38 -11.24 -0.97
C PHE A 170 12.43 -11.57 0.53
N GLY A 171 13.57 -11.31 1.15
CA GLY A 171 13.78 -11.42 2.58
C GLY A 171 13.12 -10.27 3.37
N SER A 172 12.81 -10.55 4.63
CA SER A 172 12.33 -9.57 5.59
C SER A 172 12.94 -9.82 6.97
N ASP A 173 13.07 -8.76 7.74
CA ASP A 173 13.48 -8.83 9.14
C ASP A 173 12.41 -9.55 9.99
N GLU A 174 12.76 -9.85 11.24
CA GLU A 174 11.78 -10.31 12.22
C GLU A 174 10.81 -9.20 12.61
N LEU A 175 9.58 -9.61 12.96
CA LEU A 175 8.58 -8.68 13.48
C LEU A 175 9.02 -8.10 14.82
N SER A 176 8.91 -6.78 14.93
CA SER A 176 9.19 -6.02 16.14
C SER A 176 7.96 -5.23 16.56
N GLU A 177 7.82 -4.96 17.85
CA GLU A 177 6.77 -4.09 18.37
C GLU A 177 7.14 -2.61 18.17
N THR A 178 6.14 -1.77 17.89
CA THR A 178 6.31 -0.31 17.90
C THR A 178 6.10 0.24 19.31
N SER A 179 6.67 1.40 19.60
CA SER A 179 6.43 2.11 20.87
C SER A 179 4.97 2.56 21.05
N SER A 180 4.18 2.58 19.98
CA SER A 180 2.77 2.96 19.96
C SER A 180 1.80 1.77 20.06
N GLY A 181 2.30 0.55 20.29
CA GLY A 181 1.48 -0.64 20.49
C GLY A 181 1.06 -1.40 19.22
N GLY A 182 1.73 -1.17 18.10
CA GLY A 182 1.59 -1.95 16.87
C GLY A 182 2.83 -2.80 16.59
N TYR A 183 2.97 -3.22 15.34
CA TYR A 183 4.07 -4.06 14.86
C TYR A 183 4.71 -3.44 13.64
N TRP A 184 5.96 -3.82 13.38
CA TRP A 184 6.67 -3.44 12.16
C TRP A 184 7.75 -4.46 11.79
N PHE A 185 8.15 -4.45 10.53
CA PHE A 185 9.36 -5.14 10.04
C PHE A 185 9.94 -4.40 8.83
N GLY A 186 11.22 -4.61 8.55
CA GLY A 186 11.89 -4.13 7.34
C GLY A 186 11.94 -5.21 6.25
N VAL A 187 11.84 -4.80 4.98
CA VAL A 187 12.35 -5.62 3.87
C VAL A 187 13.87 -5.70 4.03
N ALA A 188 14.46 -6.86 3.79
CA ALA A 188 15.91 -7.03 3.93
C ALA A 188 16.64 -5.97 3.09
N ASP A 189 17.69 -5.36 3.66
CA ASP A 189 18.42 -4.28 2.99
C ASP A 189 18.97 -4.72 1.62
N THR A 190 19.39 -5.99 1.49
CA THR A 190 19.90 -6.57 0.23
C THR A 190 18.83 -6.67 -0.86
N ASP A 191 17.56 -6.74 -0.47
CA ASP A 191 16.44 -7.04 -1.36
C ASP A 191 15.57 -5.81 -1.61
N THR A 192 15.76 -4.74 -0.83
CA THR A 192 14.92 -3.53 -0.88
C THR A 192 14.87 -2.90 -2.27
N ALA A 193 16.00 -2.80 -2.97
CA ALA A 193 16.04 -2.25 -4.32
C ALA A 193 15.27 -3.12 -5.32
N ALA A 194 15.54 -4.44 -5.32
CA ALA A 194 14.87 -5.39 -6.20
C ALA A 194 13.36 -5.45 -5.93
N PHE A 195 12.95 -5.44 -4.67
CA PHE A 195 11.55 -5.38 -4.27
C PHE A 195 10.89 -4.08 -4.75
N GLY A 196 11.54 -2.93 -4.55
CA GLY A 196 11.00 -1.63 -4.97
C GLY A 196 10.81 -1.50 -6.48
N GLU A 197 11.74 -2.04 -7.27
CA GLU A 197 11.62 -2.10 -8.73
C GLU A 197 10.51 -3.07 -9.16
N TRP A 198 10.51 -4.28 -8.60
CA TRP A 198 9.51 -5.31 -8.90
C TRP A 198 8.09 -4.87 -8.55
N VAL A 199 7.88 -4.27 -7.37
CA VAL A 199 6.55 -3.92 -6.90
C VAL A 199 5.92 -2.83 -7.75
N TYR A 200 6.70 -1.93 -8.35
CA TYR A 200 6.22 -0.87 -9.25
C TYR A 200 6.33 -1.21 -10.74
N GLU A 201 6.87 -2.38 -11.10
CA GLU A 201 6.94 -2.79 -12.50
C GLU A 201 5.54 -2.83 -13.14
N GLY A 202 5.41 -2.22 -14.32
CA GLY A 202 4.15 -2.14 -15.08
C GLY A 202 3.09 -1.21 -14.49
N SER A 203 3.38 -0.46 -13.41
CA SER A 203 2.39 0.42 -12.77
C SER A 203 1.90 1.53 -13.69
N ASP A 204 2.79 2.10 -14.51
CA ASP A 204 2.47 3.19 -15.44
C ASP A 204 1.36 2.82 -16.43
N ALA A 205 1.37 1.57 -16.93
CA ALA A 205 0.39 1.08 -17.89
C ALA A 205 -1.01 0.89 -17.28
N THR A 206 -1.09 0.71 -15.96
CA THR A 206 -2.35 0.38 -15.27
C THR A 206 -2.91 1.54 -14.46
N GLY A 207 -2.08 2.53 -14.12
CA GLY A 207 -2.45 3.61 -13.21
C GLY A 207 -2.70 3.13 -11.77
N LEU A 208 -2.30 1.91 -11.43
CA LEU A 208 -2.45 1.34 -10.09
C LEU A 208 -1.22 1.67 -9.26
N TYR A 209 -1.04 2.94 -8.89
CA TYR A 209 0.03 3.40 -8.00
C TYR A 209 -0.22 4.82 -7.49
N ALA A 210 0.43 5.17 -6.39
CA ALA A 210 0.60 6.54 -5.90
C ALA A 210 1.92 7.12 -6.45
N ASP A 211 1.86 8.23 -7.18
CA ASP A 211 2.99 8.81 -7.91
C ASP A 211 4.10 9.27 -6.97
N ASP A 212 3.76 9.93 -5.86
CA ASP A 212 4.72 10.42 -4.87
C ASP A 212 5.42 9.25 -4.19
N ARG A 213 4.67 8.19 -3.87
CA ARG A 213 5.19 6.99 -3.21
C ARG A 213 6.17 6.25 -4.11
N ARG A 214 5.78 6.04 -5.37
CA ARG A 214 6.61 5.42 -6.40
C ARG A 214 7.88 6.23 -6.64
N THR A 215 7.72 7.53 -6.93
CA THR A 215 8.82 8.44 -7.23
C THR A 215 9.81 8.51 -6.08
N LYS A 216 9.32 8.61 -4.84
CA LYS A 216 10.17 8.62 -3.65
C LYS A 216 10.99 7.34 -3.54
N LEU A 217 10.38 6.17 -3.72
CA LEU A 217 11.08 4.89 -3.61
C LEU A 217 12.14 4.73 -4.71
N LEU A 218 11.75 4.89 -5.97
CA LEU A 218 12.64 4.70 -7.11
C LEU A 218 13.81 5.69 -7.11
N ARG A 219 13.58 6.97 -6.74
CA ARG A 219 14.68 7.94 -6.57
C ARG A 219 15.60 7.59 -5.41
N SER A 220 15.06 7.01 -4.32
CA SER A 220 15.89 6.59 -3.18
C SER A 220 16.78 5.41 -3.56
N ILE A 221 16.27 4.49 -4.38
CA ILE A 221 17.04 3.37 -4.96
C ILE A 221 18.14 3.89 -5.90
N GLU A 222 17.80 4.77 -6.84
CA GLU A 222 18.77 5.38 -7.75
C GLU A 222 19.87 6.12 -6.98
N ARG A 223 19.49 6.89 -5.95
CA ARG A 223 20.43 7.58 -5.07
C ARG A 223 21.35 6.59 -4.36
N ALA A 224 20.83 5.50 -3.79
CA ALA A 224 21.62 4.48 -3.13
C ALA A 224 22.68 3.88 -4.08
N ALA A 225 22.26 3.52 -5.30
CA ALA A 225 23.15 2.98 -6.33
C ALA A 225 24.29 3.96 -6.70
N SER A 226 23.98 5.26 -6.81
CA SER A 226 25.01 6.28 -7.09
C SER A 226 26.04 6.44 -5.97
N VAL A 227 25.63 6.32 -4.70
CA VAL A 227 26.55 6.38 -3.56
C VAL A 227 27.44 5.14 -3.51
N SER A 228 26.87 3.94 -3.75
CA SER A 228 27.65 2.70 -3.82
C SER A 228 28.72 2.76 -4.93
N ASN A 229 28.39 3.35 -6.08
CA ASN A 229 29.35 3.50 -7.18
C ASN A 229 30.44 4.54 -6.91
N ALA A 230 30.14 5.60 -6.14
CA ALA A 230 31.10 6.66 -5.81
C ALA A 230 32.09 6.27 -4.70
N GLY A 231 31.78 5.27 -3.87
CA GLY A 231 32.66 4.76 -2.81
C GLY A 231 33.61 3.64 -3.23
N GLY A 232 33.61 3.25 -4.52
CA GLY A 232 34.37 2.12 -5.07
C GLY A 232 35.66 2.49 -5.82
N ASP A 233 36.07 3.76 -5.85
CA ASP A 233 37.33 4.25 -6.45
C ASP A 233 38.45 4.46 -5.42
#